data_AF-A0A2V7W5B2-F1
#
_entry.id   AF-A0A2V7W5B2-F1
#
_cell.length_a   1.000
_cell.length_b   1.000
_cell.length_c   1.000
_cell.angle_alpha   90.00
_cell.angle_beta   90.00
_cell.angle_gamma   90.00
#
_symmetry.space_group_name_H-M   'P 1'
#
loop_
_entity.id
_entity.type
_entity.pdbx_description
1 polymer ?
#
loop_
_entity_poly.entity_id
_entity_poly.type
_entity_poly.pdbx_seq_one_letter_code
_entity_poly.pdbx_strand_id
1 'polypeptide(L)'
;MQQRPGMRSISSTALILLTAVATALGQSGQWGSRGISRRFVVQGNLVIAADGRGVAVYDVSDAANIRRLSVIETAAESIDVTVLNGTDVIVATRGRLERFSLSLNGTLARASSIATTASILASNGHSVAGGTNSEIVVWQPTQDGLVSVAQFTTMAPIGSLAWHGDTLLAAVPGIGIWFFDPSGARQPMVIPENAHDLAIEGDTLYVAAGGSGLAIYDLHDESAPRLLGRVSGELNLTRIAASGGRAYAIQPSDIVDVFDVTLPTMPVLAATIRQPAAVIAASDARLYVSGSLIDRGLTTEIGVPLRIYDTSDSAAPRAIGEFDDLAGPVSGIATDGTLAYVIDHPYFRVLDVSSTVAPRELSSIRFDNLGDRVRLLRKQLIIYGRGDVQLLDVSNPYAPRLAKVWHSQGSPPSNAAFLRDTIIEGNPFSGLHVVDFINFSDPTQIGGIKNHYFEVVADGADVAYVSYQGNELVAVNVADPRTPYFAWSAPLGMVRAEIVPATES
;
A
#
# COMPACT_ATOMS: atom_id res chain seq x y z
N MET A 1 -11.57 -78.20 -37.46
CA MET A 1 -11.88 -78.36 -36.01
C MET A 1 -11.49 -77.04 -35.34
N GLN A 2 -12.42 -76.31 -34.71
CA GLN A 2 -12.91 -76.47 -33.32
C GLN A 2 -11.82 -76.16 -32.28
N GLN A 3 -12.03 -75.35 -31.23
CA GLN A 3 -13.18 -74.48 -30.91
C GLN A 3 -12.79 -73.41 -29.85
N ARG A 4 -13.47 -72.26 -29.83
CA ARG A 4 -13.73 -71.44 -28.61
C ARG A 4 -15.09 -71.88 -28.01
N PRO A 5 -15.56 -71.43 -26.82
CA PRO A 5 -15.02 -70.45 -25.85
C PRO A 5 -15.05 -70.96 -24.38
N GLY A 6 -14.95 -70.06 -23.38
CA GLY A 6 -15.31 -70.37 -21.99
C GLY A 6 -15.16 -69.19 -21.02
N MET A 7 -16.25 -68.50 -20.65
CA MET A 7 -16.26 -67.40 -19.67
C MET A 7 -17.64 -67.32 -18.97
N ARG A 8 -17.66 -67.31 -17.63
CA ARG A 8 -18.71 -66.90 -16.65
C ARG A 8 -18.22 -67.33 -15.25
N SER A 9 -18.20 -66.56 -14.14
CA SER A 9 -19.01 -65.46 -13.56
C SER A 9 -20.19 -65.90 -12.68
N ILE A 10 -20.38 -65.21 -11.53
CA ILE A 10 -21.58 -64.97 -10.66
C ILE A 10 -21.07 -64.94 -9.19
N SER A 11 -20.92 -63.82 -8.45
CA SER A 11 -21.84 -62.72 -8.03
C SER A 11 -22.82 -63.13 -6.91
N SER A 12 -23.23 -62.30 -5.93
CA SER A 12 -23.25 -60.82 -5.81
C SER A 12 -22.71 -60.35 -4.41
N THR A 13 -23.06 -59.27 -3.66
CA THR A 13 -24.16 -58.27 -3.68
C THR A 13 -23.87 -57.06 -2.73
N ALA A 14 -24.41 -55.87 -3.03
CA ALA A 14 -24.85 -54.76 -2.13
C ALA A 14 -23.85 -54.01 -1.19
N LEU A 15 -24.11 -52.76 -0.71
CA LEU A 15 -24.78 -51.55 -1.26
C LEU A 15 -24.53 -50.31 -0.32
N ILE A 16 -24.64 -49.08 -0.83
CA ILE A 16 -24.77 -47.77 -0.12
C ILE A 16 -23.62 -47.28 0.81
N LEU A 17 -22.88 -46.25 0.38
CA LEU A 17 -22.97 -44.91 1.01
C LEU A 17 -22.47 -43.80 0.07
N LEU A 18 -23.04 -42.60 0.21
CA LEU A 18 -22.52 -41.39 -0.44
C LEU A 18 -21.37 -40.81 0.39
N THR A 19 -20.22 -40.63 -0.24
CA THR A 19 -19.47 -39.37 -0.10
C THR A 19 -19.06 -38.90 -1.49
N ALA A 20 -19.73 -37.85 -1.98
CA ALA A 20 -19.07 -36.98 -2.95
C ALA A 20 -17.94 -36.30 -2.18
N VAL A 21 -16.72 -36.83 -2.28
CA VAL A 21 -15.53 -36.11 -1.83
C VAL A 21 -15.39 -34.93 -2.79
N ALA A 22 -16.03 -33.83 -2.42
CA ALA A 22 -15.67 -32.53 -2.94
C ALA A 22 -14.18 -32.37 -2.66
N THR A 23 -13.38 -32.43 -3.72
CA THR A 23 -11.98 -32.04 -3.67
C THR A 23 -11.97 -30.55 -3.41
N ALA A 24 -12.04 -30.19 -2.13
CA ALA A 24 -11.64 -28.89 -1.65
C ALA A 24 -10.19 -28.72 -2.09
N LEU A 25 -10.01 -28.05 -3.22
CA LEU A 25 -8.77 -27.37 -3.55
C LEU A 25 -8.59 -26.38 -2.41
N GLY A 26 -7.86 -26.81 -1.38
CA GLY A 26 -7.62 -26.01 -0.19
C GLY A 26 -6.99 -24.72 -0.65
N GLN A 27 -7.76 -23.63 -0.58
CA GLN A 27 -7.22 -22.31 -0.86
C GLN A 27 -6.09 -22.11 0.15
N SER A 28 -4.88 -21.93 -0.38
CA SER A 28 -3.70 -21.65 0.43
C SER A 28 -3.99 -20.46 1.34
N GLY A 29 -3.45 -20.48 2.56
CA GLY A 29 -3.54 -19.32 3.45
C GLY A 29 -2.85 -18.14 2.78
N GLN A 30 -3.65 -17.26 2.18
CA GLN A 30 -3.13 -16.20 1.32
C GLN A 30 -2.37 -15.18 2.17
N TRP A 31 -1.19 -14.77 1.69
CA TRP A 31 -0.11 -14.37 2.59
C TRP A 31 0.50 -13.02 2.19
N GLY A 32 0.56 -12.10 3.16
CA GLY A 32 0.98 -10.70 2.93
C GLY A 32 -0.17 -9.83 2.43
N SER A 33 -1.05 -9.39 3.35
CA SER A 33 -1.98 -8.29 3.09
C SER A 33 -1.20 -7.00 2.91
N ARG A 34 -1.12 -6.45 1.69
CA ARG A 34 -0.86 -5.02 1.55
C ARG A 34 -2.10 -4.30 2.06
N GLY A 35 -1.92 -3.53 3.14
CA GLY A 35 -2.93 -2.67 3.77
C GLY A 35 -2.72 -1.19 3.43
N ILE A 36 -2.11 -0.91 2.28
CA ILE A 36 -1.76 0.46 1.86
C ILE A 36 -2.90 0.96 0.98
N SER A 37 -3.83 1.74 1.53
CA SER A 37 -4.93 2.28 0.73
C SER A 37 -4.39 3.18 -0.38
N ARG A 38 -4.41 2.67 -1.62
CA ARG A 38 -4.01 3.38 -2.84
C ARG A 38 -5.05 4.42 -3.21
N ARG A 39 -6.32 4.04 -3.04
CA ARG A 39 -7.56 4.78 -3.27
C ARG A 39 -8.65 4.17 -2.38
N PHE A 40 -9.61 4.99 -1.96
CA PHE A 40 -10.83 4.53 -1.32
C PHE A 40 -11.99 5.48 -1.65
N VAL A 41 -13.22 4.97 -1.52
CA VAL A 41 -14.46 5.74 -1.68
C VAL A 41 -15.34 5.56 -0.44
N VAL A 42 -16.18 6.56 -0.18
CA VAL A 42 -17.12 6.59 0.95
C VAL A 42 -18.54 6.44 0.41
N GLN A 43 -19.32 5.53 0.97
CA GLN A 43 -20.73 5.31 0.64
C GLN A 43 -21.54 5.27 1.94
N GLY A 44 -21.94 6.45 2.42
CA GLY A 44 -22.59 6.60 3.73
C GLY A 44 -21.71 6.09 4.86
N ASN A 45 -22.14 5.03 5.54
CA ASN A 45 -21.41 4.41 6.65
C ASN A 45 -20.33 3.38 6.22
N LEU A 46 -20.04 3.24 4.92
CA LEU A 46 -19.01 2.33 4.42
C LEU A 46 -17.82 3.09 3.82
N VAL A 47 -16.61 2.68 4.18
CA VAL A 47 -15.39 2.97 3.41
C VAL A 47 -15.04 1.73 2.60
N ILE A 48 -14.79 1.89 1.30
CA ILE A 48 -14.43 0.81 0.37
C ILE A 48 -13.08 1.17 -0.23
N ALA A 49 -12.05 0.35 0.02
CA ALA A 49 -10.66 0.68 -0.29
C ALA A 49 -9.98 -0.35 -1.20
N ALA A 50 -9.18 0.13 -2.16
CA ALA A 50 -8.16 -0.66 -2.84
C ALA A 50 -6.87 -0.61 -1.99
N ASP A 51 -6.45 -1.77 -1.46
CA ASP A 51 -5.36 -1.90 -0.48
C ASP A 51 -3.99 -2.28 -1.09
N GLY A 52 -3.95 -2.53 -2.42
CA GLY A 52 -2.78 -3.01 -3.15
C GLY A 52 -2.71 -4.54 -3.29
N ARG A 53 -3.59 -5.29 -2.64
CA ARG A 53 -3.79 -6.75 -2.82
C ARG A 53 -5.19 -7.10 -3.33
N GLY A 54 -6.18 -6.26 -3.04
CA GLY A 54 -7.58 -6.50 -3.29
C GLY A 54 -8.46 -5.31 -2.94
N VAL A 55 -9.64 -5.62 -2.44
CA VAL A 55 -10.63 -4.64 -2.00
C VAL A 55 -11.17 -5.01 -0.62
N ALA A 56 -11.21 -4.02 0.28
CA ALA A 56 -11.70 -4.14 1.65
C ALA A 56 -12.87 -3.17 1.91
N VAL A 57 -13.78 -3.56 2.79
CA VAL A 57 -14.95 -2.77 3.21
C VAL A 57 -14.91 -2.59 4.73
N TYR A 58 -15.06 -1.35 5.19
CA TYR A 58 -15.07 -1.00 6.62
C TYR A 58 -16.38 -0.31 6.99
N ASP A 59 -17.00 -0.75 8.08
CA ASP A 59 -18.04 -0.01 8.79
C ASP A 59 -17.40 1.17 9.52
N VAL A 60 -17.86 2.37 9.20
CA VAL A 60 -17.46 3.64 9.83
C VAL A 60 -18.65 4.36 10.47
N SER A 61 -19.79 3.68 10.69
CA SER A 61 -20.96 4.27 11.35
C SER A 61 -20.59 4.88 12.71
N ASP A 62 -19.98 4.07 13.59
CA ASP A 62 -19.29 4.50 14.80
C ASP A 62 -17.78 4.62 14.54
N ALA A 63 -17.29 5.85 14.48
CA ALA A 63 -15.88 6.15 14.27
C ALA A 63 -14.97 5.67 15.42
N ALA A 64 -15.50 5.48 16.64
CA ALA A 64 -14.74 4.92 17.75
C ALA A 64 -14.61 3.39 17.69
N ASN A 65 -15.37 2.72 16.83
CA ASN A 65 -15.45 1.27 16.70
C ASN A 65 -15.44 0.81 15.23
N ILE A 66 -14.58 1.40 14.40
CA ILE A 66 -14.42 1.04 12.97
C ILE A 66 -14.12 -0.46 12.83
N ARG A 67 -14.74 -1.14 11.85
CA ARG A 67 -14.61 -2.59 11.64
C ARG A 67 -14.49 -2.95 10.17
N ARG A 68 -13.46 -3.70 9.79
CA ARG A 68 -13.43 -4.36 8.47
C ARG A 68 -14.53 -5.44 8.41
N LEU A 69 -15.53 -5.23 7.57
CA LEU A 69 -16.66 -6.13 7.32
C LEU A 69 -16.32 -7.23 6.32
N SER A 70 -15.51 -6.90 5.30
CA SER A 70 -15.18 -7.81 4.21
C SER A 70 -13.83 -7.46 3.59
N VAL A 71 -13.16 -8.45 3.01
CA VAL A 71 -11.98 -8.27 2.16
C VAL A 71 -11.89 -9.41 1.17
N ILE A 72 -11.61 -9.10 -0.10
CA ILE A 72 -11.36 -10.09 -1.16
C ILE A 72 -10.16 -9.61 -1.98
N GLU A 73 -9.18 -10.50 -2.19
CA GLU A 73 -8.01 -10.22 -3.04
C GLU A 73 -8.41 -10.01 -4.50
N THR A 74 -7.68 -9.17 -5.25
CA THR A 74 -7.76 -9.13 -6.71
C THR A 74 -6.73 -10.07 -7.34
N ALA A 75 -6.90 -10.43 -8.61
CA ALA A 75 -5.98 -11.30 -9.35
C ALA A 75 -4.62 -10.64 -9.68
N ALA A 76 -4.48 -9.34 -9.39
CA ALA A 76 -3.25 -8.55 -9.46
C ALA A 76 -3.34 -7.40 -8.45
N GLU A 77 -2.26 -6.63 -8.24
CA GLU A 77 -2.27 -5.43 -7.39
C GLU A 77 -3.40 -4.47 -7.78
N SER A 78 -4.25 -4.11 -6.80
CA SER A 78 -5.33 -3.14 -6.95
C SER A 78 -4.78 -1.70 -6.87
N ILE A 79 -5.41 -0.80 -7.64
CA ILE A 79 -4.91 0.56 -7.91
C ILE A 79 -5.96 1.60 -7.53
N ASP A 80 -7.18 1.44 -8.06
CA ASP A 80 -8.32 2.33 -7.80
C ASP A 80 -9.61 1.53 -7.59
N VAL A 81 -10.61 2.14 -6.96
CA VAL A 81 -11.91 1.55 -6.68
C VAL A 81 -13.02 2.59 -6.80
N THR A 82 -14.14 2.22 -7.41
CA THR A 82 -15.34 3.05 -7.48
C THR A 82 -16.62 2.21 -7.31
N VAL A 83 -17.75 2.86 -7.05
CA VAL A 83 -19.06 2.20 -6.92
C VAL A 83 -19.98 2.56 -8.09
N LEU A 84 -20.55 1.54 -8.69
CA LEU A 84 -21.55 1.56 -9.74
C LEU A 84 -22.88 1.03 -9.17
N ASN A 85 -24.02 1.58 -9.60
CA ASN A 85 -25.39 1.24 -9.14
C ASN A 85 -25.62 1.26 -7.62
N GLY A 86 -24.69 1.81 -6.82
CA GLY A 86 -24.69 1.70 -5.36
C GLY A 86 -24.45 0.27 -4.80
N THR A 87 -24.24 -0.73 -5.66
CA THR A 87 -24.14 -2.16 -5.27
C THR A 87 -23.06 -2.94 -6.04
N ASP A 88 -22.43 -2.35 -7.05
CA ASP A 88 -21.31 -2.94 -7.79
C ASP A 88 -20.02 -2.18 -7.45
N VAL A 89 -19.06 -2.85 -6.83
CA VAL A 89 -17.72 -2.30 -6.56
C VAL A 89 -16.81 -2.69 -7.72
N ILE A 90 -16.31 -1.69 -8.45
CA ILE A 90 -15.40 -1.87 -9.59
C ILE A 90 -13.99 -1.50 -9.14
N VAL A 91 -13.06 -2.45 -9.26
CA VAL A 91 -11.67 -2.32 -8.83
C VAL A 91 -10.75 -2.38 -10.04
N ALA A 92 -9.94 -1.34 -10.22
CA ALA A 92 -8.87 -1.33 -11.19
C ALA A 92 -7.65 -2.08 -10.64
N THR A 93 -7.07 -2.95 -11.47
CA THR A 93 -5.85 -3.71 -11.14
C THR A 93 -4.83 -3.53 -12.25
N ARG A 94 -3.57 -3.93 -12.00
CA ARG A 94 -2.50 -3.89 -13.02
C ARG A 94 -2.78 -4.65 -14.33
N GLY A 95 -3.79 -5.53 -14.40
CA GLY A 95 -4.06 -6.33 -15.60
C GLY A 95 -5.53 -6.53 -15.99
N ARG A 96 -6.49 -5.98 -15.24
CA ARG A 96 -7.94 -6.11 -15.48
C ARG A 96 -8.75 -5.12 -14.63
N LEU A 97 -10.01 -4.92 -14.99
CA LEU A 97 -11.04 -4.46 -14.05
C LEU A 97 -11.73 -5.68 -13.43
N GLU A 98 -11.91 -5.70 -12.11
CA GLU A 98 -12.71 -6.70 -11.39
C GLU A 98 -13.97 -6.07 -10.81
N ARG A 99 -15.10 -6.76 -10.93
CA ARG A 99 -16.41 -6.38 -10.40
C ARG A 99 -16.77 -7.30 -9.24
N PHE A 100 -17.10 -6.70 -8.11
CA PHE A 100 -17.59 -7.36 -6.91
C PHE A 100 -19.00 -6.83 -6.61
N SER A 101 -19.94 -7.68 -6.21
CA SER A 101 -21.20 -7.20 -5.65
C SER A 101 -21.02 -6.86 -4.17
N LEU A 102 -21.64 -5.76 -3.74
CA LEU A 102 -21.66 -5.27 -2.37
C LEU A 102 -23.09 -5.40 -1.83
N SER A 103 -23.21 -6.09 -0.70
CA SER A 103 -24.48 -6.28 0.01
C SER A 103 -24.66 -5.26 1.14
N LEU A 104 -25.91 -5.07 1.59
CA LEU A 104 -26.28 -4.04 2.60
C LEU A 104 -25.56 -4.19 3.96
N ASN A 105 -25.04 -5.38 4.28
CA ASN A 105 -24.21 -5.64 5.47
C ASN A 105 -22.70 -5.57 5.17
N GLY A 106 -22.29 -4.89 4.08
CA GLY A 106 -20.90 -4.68 3.69
C GLY A 106 -20.14 -5.93 3.25
N THR A 107 -20.81 -7.06 2.99
CA THR A 107 -20.16 -8.27 2.49
C THR A 107 -19.97 -8.18 0.97
N LEU A 108 -18.75 -8.44 0.50
CA LEU A 108 -18.43 -8.54 -0.92
C LEU A 108 -18.61 -9.97 -1.46
N ALA A 109 -18.87 -10.09 -2.76
CA ALA A 109 -18.69 -11.33 -3.52
C ALA A 109 -18.12 -11.03 -4.92
N ARG A 110 -17.27 -11.90 -5.48
CA ARG A 110 -16.81 -11.74 -6.87
C ARG A 110 -17.97 -11.93 -7.84
N ALA A 111 -18.09 -11.05 -8.85
CA ALA A 111 -19.10 -11.15 -9.90
C ALA A 111 -18.47 -11.44 -11.27
N SER A 112 -17.60 -10.56 -11.78
CA SER A 112 -16.96 -10.72 -13.11
C SER A 112 -15.65 -9.94 -13.22
N SER A 113 -14.94 -10.09 -14.35
CA SER A 113 -13.74 -9.29 -14.65
C SER A 113 -13.55 -9.07 -16.15
N ILE A 114 -12.98 -7.94 -16.54
CA ILE A 114 -12.81 -7.53 -17.95
C ILE A 114 -11.31 -7.31 -18.21
N ALA A 115 -10.82 -7.84 -19.33
CA ALA A 115 -9.43 -7.72 -19.78
C ALA A 115 -9.12 -6.33 -20.36
N THR A 116 -9.23 -5.31 -19.53
CA THR A 116 -8.89 -3.91 -19.81
C THR A 116 -8.32 -3.26 -18.54
N THR A 117 -7.48 -2.25 -18.67
CA THR A 117 -6.75 -1.64 -17.54
C THR A 117 -7.11 -0.17 -17.39
N ALA A 118 -7.12 0.29 -16.13
CA ALA A 118 -7.19 1.69 -15.76
C ALA A 118 -6.23 1.92 -14.58
N SER A 119 -5.71 3.14 -14.45
CA SER A 119 -4.98 3.62 -13.28
C SER A 119 -5.82 4.53 -12.38
N ILE A 120 -6.93 5.05 -12.90
CA ILE A 120 -7.91 5.89 -12.18
C ILE A 120 -9.32 5.44 -12.58
N LEU A 121 -10.28 5.43 -11.66
CA LEU A 121 -11.71 5.14 -11.90
C LEU A 121 -12.63 6.24 -11.36
N ALA A 122 -13.74 6.50 -12.07
CA ALA A 122 -14.83 7.34 -11.57
C ALA A 122 -16.18 6.83 -12.11
N SER A 123 -17.25 6.94 -11.31
CA SER A 123 -18.60 6.50 -11.67
C SER A 123 -19.62 7.61 -11.42
N ASN A 124 -20.63 7.73 -12.28
CA ASN A 124 -21.81 8.58 -12.06
C ASN A 124 -23.03 7.80 -11.53
N GLY A 125 -22.83 6.52 -11.18
CA GLY A 125 -23.89 5.64 -10.69
C GLY A 125 -24.42 4.66 -11.74
N HIS A 126 -24.35 4.98 -13.04
CA HIS A 126 -24.78 4.09 -14.14
C HIS A 126 -23.72 3.86 -15.22
N SER A 127 -22.67 4.67 -15.28
CA SER A 127 -21.49 4.48 -16.13
C SER A 127 -20.21 4.52 -15.28
N VAL A 128 -19.14 3.88 -15.76
CA VAL A 128 -17.80 3.96 -15.17
C VAL A 128 -16.81 4.47 -16.21
N ALA A 129 -16.09 5.54 -15.90
CA ALA A 129 -14.93 5.97 -16.65
C ALA A 129 -13.66 5.40 -16.01
N GLY A 130 -12.70 5.00 -16.84
CA GLY A 130 -11.34 4.65 -16.44
C GLY A 130 -10.31 5.41 -17.24
N GLY A 131 -9.32 5.96 -16.54
CA GLY A 131 -8.21 6.70 -17.11
C GLY A 131 -6.92 5.89 -17.11
N THR A 132 -6.08 6.12 -18.12
CA THR A 132 -4.71 5.58 -18.25
C THR A 132 -3.71 6.74 -18.47
N ASN A 133 -2.49 6.44 -18.92
CA ASN A 133 -1.50 7.47 -19.26
C ASN A 133 -1.82 8.25 -20.55
N SER A 134 -2.74 7.78 -21.38
CA SER A 134 -3.03 8.39 -22.69
C SER A 134 -4.46 8.18 -23.20
N GLU A 135 -5.34 7.51 -22.45
CA GLU A 135 -6.71 7.22 -22.87
C GLU A 135 -7.68 7.20 -21.69
N ILE A 136 -8.89 7.69 -21.95
CA ILE A 136 -10.11 7.51 -21.16
C ILE A 136 -10.98 6.49 -21.90
N VAL A 137 -11.54 5.54 -21.18
CA VAL A 137 -12.59 4.65 -21.68
C VAL A 137 -13.79 4.73 -20.74
N VAL A 138 -15.00 4.79 -21.28
CA VAL A 138 -16.26 4.75 -20.53
C VAL A 138 -16.96 3.43 -20.80
N TRP A 139 -17.30 2.70 -19.74
CA TRP A 139 -18.07 1.46 -19.79
C TRP A 139 -19.44 1.61 -19.13
N GLN A 140 -20.43 0.87 -19.63
CA GLN A 140 -21.75 0.74 -19.02
C GLN A 140 -22.07 -0.73 -18.68
N PRO A 141 -22.82 -1.00 -17.60
CA PRO A 141 -23.16 -2.34 -17.19
C PRO A 141 -24.14 -3.02 -18.15
N THR A 142 -23.94 -4.31 -18.38
CA THR A 142 -24.86 -5.20 -19.09
C THR A 142 -25.16 -6.43 -18.24
N GLN A 143 -25.98 -7.35 -18.75
CA GLN A 143 -26.22 -8.65 -18.08
C GLN A 143 -24.94 -9.49 -18.00
N ASP A 144 -24.04 -9.37 -18.98
CA ASP A 144 -22.82 -10.19 -19.10
C ASP A 144 -21.56 -9.54 -18.49
N GLY A 145 -21.59 -8.24 -18.14
CA GLY A 145 -20.41 -7.55 -17.61
C GLY A 145 -20.53 -6.02 -17.65
N LEU A 146 -19.50 -5.36 -18.16
CA LEU A 146 -19.55 -3.98 -18.65
C LEU A 146 -19.12 -3.98 -20.13
N VAL A 147 -19.64 -3.06 -20.94
CA VAL A 147 -19.23 -2.86 -22.34
C VAL A 147 -18.73 -1.44 -22.54
N SER A 148 -17.72 -1.26 -23.40
CA SER A 148 -17.24 0.09 -23.75
C SER A 148 -18.29 0.80 -24.61
N VAL A 149 -18.61 2.04 -24.25
CA VAL A 149 -19.56 2.89 -24.96
C VAL A 149 -18.92 4.16 -25.52
N ALA A 150 -17.80 4.62 -24.95
CA ALA A 150 -17.02 5.76 -25.44
C ALA A 150 -15.53 5.61 -25.12
N GLN A 151 -14.68 6.21 -25.94
CA GLN A 151 -13.22 6.24 -25.76
C GLN A 151 -12.68 7.59 -26.23
N PHE A 152 -11.71 8.15 -25.50
CA PHE A 152 -11.10 9.44 -25.79
C PHE A 152 -9.60 9.41 -25.48
N THR A 153 -8.77 9.77 -26.45
CA THR A 153 -7.29 9.78 -26.30
C THR A 153 -6.83 11.10 -25.66
N THR A 154 -6.10 11.03 -24.56
CA THR A 154 -5.44 12.17 -23.93
C THR A 154 -3.99 12.27 -24.38
N MET A 155 -3.53 13.49 -24.71
CA MET A 155 -2.14 13.72 -25.13
C MET A 155 -1.12 13.70 -23.97
N ALA A 156 -1.59 13.50 -22.74
CA ALA A 156 -0.79 13.43 -21.51
C ALA A 156 -1.53 12.57 -20.44
N PRO A 157 -0.84 12.15 -19.36
CA PRO A 157 -1.45 11.39 -18.27
C PRO A 157 -2.59 12.14 -17.59
N ILE A 158 -3.59 11.37 -17.15
CA ILE A 158 -4.75 11.88 -16.41
C ILE A 158 -4.39 11.92 -14.92
N GLY A 159 -4.63 13.05 -14.26
CA GLY A 159 -4.46 13.22 -12.81
C GLY A 159 -5.69 12.76 -12.02
N SER A 160 -6.89 13.00 -12.56
CA SER A 160 -8.15 12.59 -11.96
C SER A 160 -9.31 12.59 -12.94
N LEU A 161 -10.39 11.89 -12.59
CA LEU A 161 -11.66 11.82 -13.29
C LEU A 161 -12.79 12.12 -12.28
N ALA A 162 -13.75 12.95 -12.68
CA ALA A 162 -14.94 13.25 -11.89
C ALA A 162 -16.16 13.40 -12.81
N TRP A 163 -17.37 13.15 -12.31
CA TRP A 163 -18.60 13.23 -13.10
C TRP A 163 -19.49 14.38 -12.64
N HIS A 164 -20.00 15.16 -13.59
CA HIS A 164 -21.08 16.12 -13.38
C HIS A 164 -22.31 15.62 -14.17
N GLY A 165 -23.20 14.89 -13.49
CA GLY A 165 -24.28 14.15 -14.14
C GLY A 165 -23.75 13.13 -15.16
N ASP A 166 -24.07 13.35 -16.44
CA ASP A 166 -23.58 12.54 -17.58
C ASP A 166 -22.34 13.13 -18.28
N THR A 167 -21.81 14.27 -17.82
CA THR A 167 -20.57 14.85 -18.32
C THR A 167 -19.38 14.32 -17.53
N LEU A 168 -18.39 13.78 -18.22
CA LEU A 168 -17.13 13.36 -17.62
C LEU A 168 -16.12 14.52 -17.65
N LEU A 169 -15.60 14.89 -16.49
CA LEU A 169 -14.51 15.84 -16.34
C LEU A 169 -13.20 15.09 -16.10
N ALA A 170 -12.14 15.46 -16.83
CA ALA A 170 -10.82 14.86 -16.71
C ALA A 170 -9.76 15.94 -16.45
N ALA A 171 -9.07 15.83 -15.31
CA ALA A 171 -7.90 16.65 -15.03
C ALA A 171 -6.69 16.08 -15.78
N VAL A 172 -6.10 16.89 -16.65
CA VAL A 172 -4.88 16.55 -17.39
C VAL A 172 -3.80 17.58 -16.99
N PRO A 173 -2.93 17.25 -16.01
CA PRO A 173 -1.93 18.17 -15.48
C PRO A 173 -1.05 18.79 -16.56
N GLY A 174 -0.82 20.09 -16.47
CA GLY A 174 -0.10 20.87 -17.47
C GLY A 174 -0.88 21.22 -18.75
N ILE A 175 -2.14 20.73 -18.91
CA ILE A 175 -2.98 21.02 -20.08
C ILE A 175 -4.29 21.71 -19.69
N GLY A 176 -5.10 21.12 -18.82
CA GLY A 176 -6.44 21.63 -18.53
C GLY A 176 -7.40 20.63 -17.90
N ILE A 177 -8.62 21.10 -17.61
CA ILE A 177 -9.77 20.28 -17.26
C ILE A 177 -10.59 20.07 -18.54
N TRP A 178 -10.62 18.84 -19.04
CA TRP A 178 -11.40 18.46 -20.21
C TRP A 178 -12.82 18.06 -19.81
N PHE A 179 -13.81 18.57 -20.51
CA PHE A 179 -15.21 18.18 -20.42
C PHE A 179 -15.53 17.29 -21.61
N PHE A 180 -16.01 16.09 -21.34
CA PHE A 180 -16.31 15.06 -22.32
C PHE A 180 -17.75 14.56 -22.14
N ASP A 181 -18.51 14.56 -23.24
CA ASP A 181 -19.86 14.01 -23.31
C ASP A 181 -19.79 12.60 -23.93
N PRO A 182 -19.99 11.52 -23.17
CA PRO A 182 -19.88 10.15 -23.67
C PRO A 182 -20.91 9.79 -24.74
N SER A 183 -21.99 10.57 -24.90
CA SER A 183 -22.97 10.38 -25.98
C SER A 183 -22.52 10.96 -27.32
N GLY A 184 -21.48 11.81 -27.31
CA GLY A 184 -21.04 12.58 -28.49
C GLY A 184 -22.00 13.71 -28.90
N ALA A 185 -23.04 14.00 -28.12
CA ALA A 185 -24.01 15.06 -28.43
C ALA A 185 -23.42 16.48 -28.33
N ARG A 186 -22.32 16.66 -27.57
CA ARG A 186 -21.62 17.93 -27.38
C ARG A 186 -20.14 17.79 -27.73
N GLN A 187 -19.55 18.87 -28.24
CA GLN A 187 -18.11 18.93 -28.52
C GLN A 187 -17.31 19.02 -27.22
N PRO A 188 -16.12 18.40 -27.12
CA PRO A 188 -15.26 18.57 -25.95
C PRO A 188 -14.86 20.03 -25.73
N MET A 189 -14.82 20.44 -24.46
CA MET A 189 -14.44 21.77 -24.01
C MET A 189 -13.29 21.66 -22.99
N VAL A 190 -12.46 22.70 -22.88
CA VAL A 190 -11.34 22.72 -21.92
C VAL A 190 -11.36 24.00 -21.09
N ILE A 191 -11.31 23.86 -19.76
CA ILE A 191 -10.88 24.96 -18.87
C ILE A 191 -9.35 24.91 -18.81
N PRO A 192 -8.61 25.99 -19.16
CA PRO A 192 -7.14 26.01 -19.12
C PRO A 192 -6.62 26.23 -17.68
N GLU A 193 -7.01 25.34 -16.77
CA GLU A 193 -6.60 25.29 -15.36
C GLU A 193 -5.68 24.10 -15.11
N ASN A 194 -4.63 24.27 -14.32
CA ASN A 194 -3.63 23.23 -14.05
C ASN A 194 -4.11 22.24 -12.97
N ALA A 195 -5.19 21.52 -13.25
CA ALA A 195 -5.78 20.57 -12.32
C ALA A 195 -4.92 19.31 -12.13
N HIS A 196 -4.69 18.95 -10.86
CA HIS A 196 -4.14 17.66 -10.44
C HIS A 196 -5.25 16.70 -9.99
N ASP A 197 -6.27 17.22 -9.28
CA ASP A 197 -7.41 16.45 -8.80
C ASP A 197 -8.69 17.30 -8.77
N LEU A 198 -9.85 16.64 -8.84
CA LEU A 198 -11.18 17.25 -8.98
C LEU A 198 -12.16 16.67 -7.95
N ALA A 199 -12.98 17.53 -7.34
CA ALA A 199 -14.15 17.12 -6.56
C ALA A 199 -15.37 17.93 -6.98
N ILE A 200 -16.56 17.33 -6.96
CA ILE A 200 -17.81 17.94 -7.45
C ILE A 200 -18.90 17.77 -6.40
N GLU A 201 -19.57 18.87 -6.05
CA GLU A 201 -20.72 18.88 -5.12
C GLU A 201 -21.85 19.69 -5.77
N GLY A 202 -22.85 18.99 -6.33
CA GLY A 202 -23.83 19.58 -7.23
C GLY A 202 -23.14 20.28 -8.41
N ASP A 203 -23.65 21.44 -8.80
CA ASP A 203 -23.10 22.29 -9.86
C ASP A 203 -21.80 23.04 -9.46
N THR A 204 -21.10 22.63 -8.39
CA THR A 204 -19.83 23.25 -7.95
C THR A 204 -18.65 22.29 -8.14
N LEU A 205 -17.66 22.73 -8.92
CA LEU A 205 -16.39 22.04 -9.16
C LEU A 205 -15.28 22.65 -8.31
N TYR A 206 -14.62 21.84 -7.50
CA TYR A 206 -13.43 22.19 -6.73
C TYR A 206 -12.18 21.55 -7.36
N VAL A 207 -11.12 22.33 -7.49
CA VAL A 207 -9.91 21.95 -8.23
C VAL A 207 -8.67 22.11 -7.35
N ALA A 208 -7.92 21.02 -7.17
CA ALA A 208 -6.53 21.09 -6.71
C ALA A 208 -5.64 21.52 -7.89
N ALA A 209 -5.31 22.81 -7.96
CA ALA A 209 -4.63 23.42 -9.11
C ALA A 209 -3.09 23.45 -8.96
N GLY A 210 -2.52 22.52 -8.17
CA GLY A 210 -1.08 22.48 -7.87
C GLY A 210 -0.62 23.76 -7.18
N GLY A 211 0.45 24.36 -7.70
CA GLY A 211 1.00 25.64 -7.25
C GLY A 211 0.08 26.87 -7.42
N SER A 212 -1.06 26.74 -8.10
CA SER A 212 -2.09 27.80 -8.14
C SER A 212 -2.99 27.81 -6.89
N GLY A 213 -2.95 26.75 -6.08
CA GLY A 213 -3.80 26.57 -4.89
C GLY A 213 -5.15 25.91 -5.20
N LEU A 214 -6.21 26.37 -4.54
CA LEU A 214 -7.59 25.89 -4.71
C LEU A 214 -8.33 26.81 -5.68
N ALA A 215 -8.93 26.27 -6.74
CA ALA A 215 -9.86 27.00 -7.60
C ALA A 215 -11.26 26.37 -7.55
N ILE A 216 -12.31 27.20 -7.66
CA ILE A 216 -13.71 26.77 -7.54
C ILE A 216 -14.51 27.34 -8.71
N TYR A 217 -15.25 26.48 -9.40
CA TYR A 217 -15.99 26.80 -10.61
C TYR A 217 -17.48 26.43 -10.51
N ASP A 218 -18.32 27.27 -11.12
CA ASP A 218 -19.74 27.06 -11.41
C ASP A 218 -19.90 26.20 -12.67
N LEU A 219 -20.69 25.12 -12.59
CA LEU A 219 -21.00 24.19 -13.68
C LEU A 219 -22.47 24.25 -14.16
N HIS A 220 -23.32 25.16 -13.65
CA HIS A 220 -24.73 25.28 -14.09
C HIS A 220 -24.88 25.45 -15.62
N ASP A 221 -23.85 26.00 -16.26
CA ASP A 221 -23.68 26.00 -17.71
C ASP A 221 -22.34 25.36 -18.07
N GLU A 222 -22.36 24.05 -18.33
CA GLU A 222 -21.19 23.26 -18.73
C GLU A 222 -20.60 23.67 -20.08
N SER A 223 -21.23 24.59 -20.83
CA SER A 223 -20.65 25.18 -22.05
C SER A 223 -19.92 26.50 -21.79
N ALA A 224 -20.09 27.09 -20.60
CA ALA A 224 -19.39 28.28 -20.15
C ALA A 224 -19.13 28.32 -18.62
N PRO A 225 -18.39 27.34 -18.04
CA PRO A 225 -18.07 27.32 -16.60
C PRO A 225 -17.38 28.60 -16.12
N ARG A 226 -17.69 29.02 -14.89
CA ARG A 226 -17.24 30.31 -14.35
C ARG A 226 -16.45 30.15 -13.08
N LEU A 227 -15.26 30.75 -12.99
CA LEU A 227 -14.52 30.80 -11.74
C LEU A 227 -15.32 31.61 -10.71
N LEU A 228 -15.74 30.95 -9.63
CA LEU A 228 -16.44 31.57 -8.50
C LEU A 228 -15.45 32.18 -7.52
N GLY A 229 -14.41 31.43 -7.15
CA GLY A 229 -13.45 31.80 -6.13
C GLY A 229 -12.15 31.02 -6.23
N ARG A 230 -11.11 31.50 -5.56
CA ARG A 230 -9.77 30.88 -5.56
C ARG A 230 -9.02 31.23 -4.25
N VAL A 231 -8.28 30.27 -3.71
CA VAL A 231 -7.28 30.48 -2.66
C VAL A 231 -5.90 30.20 -3.24
N SER A 232 -4.99 31.16 -3.17
CA SER A 232 -3.61 31.05 -3.68
C SER A 232 -2.61 31.53 -2.62
N GLY A 233 -1.36 31.08 -2.73
CA GLY A 233 -0.28 31.36 -1.80
C GLY A 233 0.86 30.38 -2.02
N GLU A 234 1.64 30.09 -0.98
CA GLU A 234 2.64 29.01 -0.97
C GLU A 234 1.96 27.63 -0.76
N LEU A 235 0.92 27.35 -1.57
CA LEU A 235 0.17 26.10 -1.57
C LEU A 235 0.55 25.26 -2.78
N ASN A 236 0.67 23.94 -2.61
CA ASN A 236 0.83 22.99 -3.72
C ASN A 236 -0.17 21.85 -3.58
N LEU A 237 -1.42 22.08 -4.00
CA LEU A 237 -2.52 21.13 -3.80
C LEU A 237 -2.49 20.02 -4.87
N THR A 238 -2.37 18.76 -4.45
CA THR A 238 -2.24 17.60 -5.37
C THR A 238 -3.44 16.67 -5.39
N ARG A 239 -4.28 16.68 -4.34
CA ARG A 239 -5.49 15.86 -4.19
C ARG A 239 -6.60 16.68 -3.56
N ILE A 240 -7.87 16.40 -3.85
CA ILE A 240 -9.01 17.14 -3.30
C ILE A 240 -10.23 16.25 -3.01
N ALA A 241 -10.98 16.61 -1.98
CA ALA A 241 -12.33 16.13 -1.71
C ALA A 241 -13.19 17.31 -1.24
N ALA A 242 -14.50 17.28 -1.47
CA ALA A 242 -15.42 18.31 -1.00
C ALA A 242 -16.71 17.68 -0.47
N SER A 243 -17.25 18.21 0.63
CA SER A 243 -18.59 17.88 1.12
C SER A 243 -19.05 18.88 2.20
N GLY A 244 -20.35 19.20 2.21
CA GLY A 244 -21.01 19.91 3.30
C GLY A 244 -20.52 21.35 3.49
N GLY A 245 -20.16 22.03 2.40
CA GLY A 245 -19.59 23.38 2.44
C GLY A 245 -18.11 23.45 2.87
N ARG A 246 -17.38 22.33 2.79
CA ARG A 246 -15.94 22.25 3.07
C ARG A 246 -15.21 21.59 1.91
N ALA A 247 -14.03 22.11 1.56
CA ALA A 247 -13.09 21.45 0.67
C ALA A 247 -11.83 21.06 1.46
N TYR A 248 -11.28 19.89 1.15
CA TYR A 248 -10.12 19.32 1.81
C TYR A 248 -9.08 18.99 0.75
N ALA A 249 -7.81 19.37 0.94
CA ALA A 249 -6.78 19.11 -0.05
C ALA A 249 -5.45 18.65 0.57
N ILE A 250 -4.75 17.75 -0.12
CA ILE A 250 -3.42 17.29 0.31
C ILE A 250 -2.35 18.21 -0.29
N GLN A 251 -1.37 18.59 0.53
CA GLN A 251 -0.08 19.09 0.07
C GLN A 251 1.02 18.02 0.28
N PRO A 252 2.05 17.97 -0.58
CA PRO A 252 3.22 17.12 -0.35
C PRO A 252 3.91 17.44 0.99
N SER A 253 4.37 16.41 1.69
CA SER A 253 4.95 16.47 3.06
C SER A 253 3.89 16.60 4.16
N ASP A 254 3.00 15.61 4.23
CA ASP A 254 2.22 15.28 5.43
C ASP A 254 1.28 16.39 5.94
N ILE A 255 0.61 17.05 4.99
CA ILE A 255 -0.29 18.19 5.21
C ILE A 255 -1.63 17.94 4.51
N VAL A 256 -2.73 18.11 5.25
CA VAL A 256 -4.09 18.20 4.71
C VAL A 256 -4.69 19.53 5.14
N ASP A 257 -4.97 20.40 4.17
CA ASP A 257 -5.61 21.69 4.39
C ASP A 257 -7.14 21.56 4.35
N VAL A 258 -7.81 22.30 5.23
CA VAL A 258 -9.26 22.36 5.37
C VAL A 258 -9.73 23.77 5.02
N PHE A 259 -10.46 23.90 3.93
CA PHE A 259 -11.03 25.14 3.45
C PHE A 259 -12.51 25.20 3.80
N ASP A 260 -12.93 26.34 4.37
CA ASP A 260 -14.35 26.69 4.40
C ASP A 260 -14.72 27.24 3.01
N VAL A 261 -15.74 26.62 2.41
CA VAL A 261 -16.27 26.96 1.08
C VAL A 261 -17.79 27.13 1.13
N THR A 262 -18.36 27.38 2.31
CA THR A 262 -19.80 27.67 2.49
C THR A 262 -20.28 28.85 1.65
N LEU A 263 -19.36 29.76 1.29
CA LEU A 263 -19.48 30.70 0.19
C LEU A 263 -18.42 30.38 -0.88
N PRO A 264 -18.76 29.66 -1.97
CA PRO A 264 -17.81 29.28 -3.02
C PRO A 264 -17.08 30.44 -3.72
N THR A 265 -17.62 31.67 -3.60
CA THR A 265 -17.00 32.90 -4.10
C THR A 265 -16.00 33.54 -3.13
N MET A 266 -15.98 33.12 -1.87
CA MET A 266 -15.07 33.60 -0.82
C MET A 266 -14.48 32.43 -0.01
N PRO A 267 -13.80 31.45 -0.66
CA PRO A 267 -13.19 30.34 0.05
C PRO A 267 -12.04 30.81 0.95
N VAL A 268 -11.91 30.21 2.12
CA VAL A 268 -10.85 30.53 3.10
C VAL A 268 -10.19 29.28 3.66
N LEU A 269 -8.87 29.31 3.85
CA LEU A 269 -8.17 28.28 4.60
C LEU A 269 -8.53 28.41 6.09
N ALA A 270 -9.26 27.44 6.62
CA ALA A 270 -9.79 27.46 7.99
C ALA A 270 -8.86 26.72 8.97
N ALA A 271 -8.29 25.60 8.56
CA ALA A 271 -7.34 24.82 9.37
C ALA A 271 -6.36 24.01 8.51
N THR A 272 -5.25 23.56 9.13
CA THR A 272 -4.27 22.65 8.51
C THR A 272 -4.00 21.47 9.47
N ILE A 273 -4.27 20.26 9.01
CA ILE A 273 -3.97 19.00 9.71
C ILE A 273 -2.56 18.55 9.28
N ARG A 274 -1.69 18.24 10.25
CA ARG A 274 -0.35 17.69 10.00
C ARG A 274 -0.35 16.20 10.22
N GLN A 275 -0.53 15.45 9.14
CA GLN A 275 -0.56 13.98 9.12
C GLN A 275 -0.15 13.48 7.74
N PRO A 276 0.63 12.39 7.63
CA PRO A 276 0.82 11.66 6.39
C PRO A 276 -0.52 11.31 5.73
N ALA A 277 -0.65 11.71 4.46
CA ALA A 277 -1.86 11.56 3.67
C ALA A 277 -1.48 11.43 2.18
N ALA A 278 -2.03 10.42 1.51
CA ALA A 278 -1.95 10.27 0.05
C ALA A 278 -3.34 10.10 -0.60
N VAL A 279 -4.37 9.81 0.23
CA VAL A 279 -5.77 9.68 -0.17
C VAL A 279 -6.68 10.32 0.85
N ILE A 280 -7.68 11.03 0.35
CA ILE A 280 -8.76 11.64 1.11
C ILE A 280 -10.10 11.38 0.42
N ALA A 281 -11.16 11.36 1.21
CA ALA A 281 -12.55 11.49 0.76
C ALA A 281 -13.36 12.19 1.86
N ALA A 282 -14.57 12.64 1.54
CA ALA A 282 -15.44 13.34 2.48
C ALA A 282 -16.89 12.84 2.38
N SER A 283 -17.60 12.94 3.50
CA SER A 283 -19.08 12.87 3.54
C SER A 283 -19.54 13.75 4.68
N ASP A 284 -20.42 14.71 4.40
CA ASP A 284 -20.99 15.62 5.39
C ASP A 284 -19.87 16.40 6.13
N ALA A 285 -19.86 16.34 7.47
CA ALA A 285 -18.81 16.89 8.33
C ALA A 285 -17.76 15.83 8.75
N ARG A 286 -17.51 14.82 7.91
CA ARG A 286 -16.45 13.82 8.11
C ARG A 286 -15.44 13.85 6.96
N LEU A 287 -14.18 14.09 7.33
CA LEU A 287 -13.01 13.90 6.46
C LEU A 287 -12.39 12.54 6.78
N TYR A 288 -12.15 11.74 5.74
CA TYR A 288 -11.46 10.46 5.81
C TYR A 288 -10.06 10.62 5.22
N VAL A 289 -9.03 10.12 5.91
CA VAL A 289 -7.62 10.27 5.51
C VAL A 289 -6.89 8.93 5.62
N SER A 290 -6.10 8.57 4.61
CA SER A 290 -5.15 7.45 4.64
C SER A 290 -4.03 7.71 3.61
N GLY A 291 -3.21 6.69 3.34
CA GLY A 291 -2.16 6.75 2.33
C GLY A 291 -0.94 5.95 2.73
N SER A 292 0.24 6.52 2.47
CA SER A 292 1.52 5.89 2.74
C SER A 292 2.58 6.87 3.25
N LEU A 293 3.60 6.31 3.89
CA LEU A 293 4.85 6.96 4.25
C LEU A 293 5.98 6.38 3.40
N ILE A 294 6.79 7.26 2.82
CA ILE A 294 8.06 6.94 2.18
C ILE A 294 9.13 7.76 2.90
N ASP A 295 9.87 7.11 3.80
CA ASP A 295 10.97 7.75 4.51
C ASP A 295 12.11 8.11 3.54
N ARG A 296 12.79 9.24 3.79
CA ARG A 296 13.77 9.87 2.89
C ARG A 296 15.14 9.17 2.94
N GLY A 297 15.13 7.88 2.63
CA GLY A 297 16.29 7.00 2.57
C GLY A 297 15.97 5.52 2.30
N LEU A 298 14.70 5.12 2.20
CA LEU A 298 14.28 3.73 2.07
C LEU A 298 13.82 3.35 0.65
N THR A 299 13.84 2.06 0.37
CA THR A 299 13.33 1.45 -0.86
C THR A 299 11.90 0.89 -0.73
N THR A 300 11.24 1.09 0.42
CA THR A 300 9.96 0.47 0.78
C THR A 300 9.00 1.50 1.38
N GLU A 301 7.77 1.47 0.88
CA GLU A 301 6.64 2.31 1.24
C GLU A 301 5.77 1.61 2.30
N ILE A 302 5.42 2.27 3.41
CA ILE A 302 4.56 1.70 4.45
C ILE A 302 3.18 2.37 4.47
N GLY A 303 2.14 1.64 4.90
CA GLY A 303 0.77 2.17 4.98
C GLY A 303 0.57 3.16 6.12
N VAL A 304 -0.43 4.03 5.98
CA VAL A 304 -0.91 4.94 7.02
C VAL A 304 -2.35 4.57 7.41
N PRO A 305 -2.69 4.49 8.71
CA PRO A 305 -4.02 4.08 9.16
C PRO A 305 -5.17 4.90 8.53
N LEU A 306 -6.33 4.27 8.37
CA LEU A 306 -7.55 5.00 8.01
C LEU A 306 -7.97 5.83 9.22
N ARG A 307 -7.96 7.15 9.09
CA ARG A 307 -8.39 8.09 10.13
C ARG A 307 -9.62 8.85 9.69
N ILE A 308 -10.48 9.15 10.67
CA ILE A 308 -11.70 9.91 10.49
C ILE A 308 -11.60 11.17 11.35
N TYR A 309 -11.77 12.32 10.72
CA TYR A 309 -11.86 13.63 11.37
C TYR A 309 -13.30 14.14 11.33
N ASP A 310 -13.79 14.55 12.50
CA ASP A 310 -14.94 15.44 12.65
C ASP A 310 -14.50 16.84 12.27
N THR A 311 -15.11 17.41 11.25
CA THR A 311 -14.80 18.73 10.69
C THR A 311 -15.98 19.68 10.86
N SER A 312 -16.93 19.36 11.74
CA SER A 312 -18.16 20.15 11.98
C SER A 312 -17.85 21.64 12.20
N ASP A 313 -16.79 21.93 12.96
CA ASP A 313 -16.06 23.20 12.93
C ASP A 313 -14.90 23.09 11.91
N SER A 314 -14.95 23.92 10.86
CA SER A 314 -13.93 23.95 9.80
C SER A 314 -12.57 24.48 10.29
N ALA A 315 -12.56 25.27 11.37
CA ALA A 315 -11.35 25.83 11.99
C ALA A 315 -10.78 24.94 13.12
N ALA A 316 -11.55 23.95 13.60
CA ALA A 316 -11.11 23.00 14.63
C ALA A 316 -11.35 21.50 14.28
N PRO A 317 -10.78 20.97 13.17
CA PRO A 317 -10.85 19.54 12.85
C PRO A 317 -10.32 18.64 13.97
N ARG A 318 -11.09 17.60 14.33
CA ARG A 318 -10.79 16.70 15.45
C ARG A 318 -10.81 15.24 15.00
N ALA A 319 -9.74 14.50 15.26
CA ALA A 319 -9.74 13.05 15.05
C ALA A 319 -10.81 12.37 15.94
N ILE A 320 -11.65 11.53 15.33
CA ILE A 320 -12.74 10.78 15.99
C ILE A 320 -12.64 9.27 15.80
N GLY A 321 -11.78 8.81 14.89
CA GLY A 321 -11.59 7.38 14.63
C GLY A 321 -10.27 7.10 13.94
N GLU A 322 -9.72 5.92 14.21
CA GLU A 322 -8.50 5.37 13.61
C GLU A 322 -8.70 3.86 13.43
N PHE A 323 -8.29 3.32 12.28
CA PHE A 323 -8.29 1.88 12.01
C PHE A 323 -6.96 1.44 11.40
N ASP A 324 -6.18 0.73 12.21
CA ASP A 324 -4.94 0.08 11.83
C ASP A 324 -5.21 -1.22 11.04
N ASP A 325 -5.57 -1.12 9.75
CA ASP A 325 -5.40 -2.25 8.83
C ASP A 325 -3.96 -2.36 8.30
N LEU A 326 -2.99 -1.98 9.14
CA LEU A 326 -1.59 -1.93 8.78
C LEU A 326 -1.05 -3.35 8.62
N ALA A 327 -0.90 -3.77 7.38
CA ALA A 327 0.03 -4.80 6.97
C ALA A 327 0.77 -4.26 5.73
N GLY A 328 2.05 -4.55 5.64
CA GLY A 328 3.01 -3.70 4.95
C GLY A 328 3.45 -4.25 3.59
N PRO A 329 4.54 -3.70 3.04
CA PRO A 329 5.41 -4.52 2.24
C PRO A 329 6.08 -5.57 3.16
N VAL A 330 6.17 -6.81 2.69
CA VAL A 330 7.14 -7.76 3.26
C VAL A 330 8.53 -7.23 2.95
N SER A 331 9.24 -6.72 3.96
CA SER A 331 10.55 -6.06 3.80
C SER A 331 11.73 -6.99 4.02
N GLY A 332 11.54 -8.07 4.79
CA GLY A 332 12.60 -8.99 5.19
C GLY A 332 12.08 -10.37 5.54
N ILE A 333 12.84 -11.40 5.16
CA ILE A 333 12.54 -12.82 5.41
C ILE A 333 13.82 -13.58 5.80
N ALA A 334 13.71 -14.44 6.81
CA ALA A 334 14.69 -15.48 7.13
C ALA A 334 13.96 -16.84 7.25
N THR A 335 14.68 -17.95 7.11
CA THR A 335 14.09 -19.29 7.21
C THR A 335 15.09 -20.32 7.73
N ASP A 336 14.58 -21.37 8.40
CA ASP A 336 15.34 -22.59 8.71
C ASP A 336 15.01 -23.76 7.75
N GLY A 337 14.29 -23.49 6.65
CA GLY A 337 13.81 -24.48 5.69
C GLY A 337 12.50 -25.17 6.09
N THR A 338 12.06 -25.04 7.34
CA THR A 338 10.75 -25.53 7.83
C THR A 338 9.84 -24.40 8.27
N LEU A 339 10.41 -23.36 8.86
CA LEU A 339 9.73 -22.15 9.28
C LEU A 339 10.28 -20.95 8.50
N ALA A 340 9.40 -20.00 8.18
CA ALA A 340 9.80 -18.67 7.73
C ALA A 340 9.50 -17.65 8.83
N TYR A 341 10.37 -16.65 8.94
CA TYR A 341 10.31 -15.59 9.94
C TYR A 341 10.37 -14.28 9.16
N VAL A 342 9.29 -13.51 9.20
CA VAL A 342 9.02 -12.45 8.21
C VAL A 342 8.64 -11.15 8.90
N ILE A 343 9.12 -10.05 8.33
CA ILE A 343 8.72 -8.69 8.66
C ILE A 343 7.65 -8.24 7.66
N ASP A 344 6.42 -8.05 8.14
CA ASP A 344 5.25 -7.55 7.43
C ASP A 344 4.65 -6.37 8.23
N HIS A 345 5.19 -5.17 8.02
CA HIS A 345 5.04 -4.02 8.94
C HIS A 345 3.57 -3.73 9.35
N PRO A 346 3.24 -3.62 10.66
CA PRO A 346 4.11 -3.61 11.84
C PRO A 346 4.27 -4.99 12.50
N TYR A 347 3.89 -6.07 11.82
CA TYR A 347 3.92 -7.43 12.35
C TYR A 347 5.23 -8.16 12.03
N PHE A 348 5.82 -8.78 13.04
CA PHE A 348 6.68 -9.94 12.85
C PHE A 348 5.81 -11.20 12.79
N ARG A 349 5.96 -12.02 11.75
CA ARG A 349 5.19 -13.25 11.54
C ARG A 349 6.09 -14.49 11.52
N VAL A 350 5.58 -15.58 12.05
CA VAL A 350 6.19 -16.92 11.94
C VAL A 350 5.27 -17.83 11.16
N LEU A 351 5.78 -18.42 10.09
CA LEU A 351 5.06 -19.31 9.18
C LEU A 351 5.61 -20.73 9.32
N ASP A 352 4.72 -21.72 9.22
CA ASP A 352 5.06 -23.07 8.78
C ASP A 352 5.09 -23.08 7.25
N VAL A 353 6.28 -23.33 6.69
CA VAL A 353 6.54 -23.43 5.23
C VAL A 353 7.08 -24.80 4.86
N SER A 354 6.94 -25.79 5.75
CA SER A 354 7.37 -27.19 5.53
C SER A 354 6.69 -27.87 4.33
N SER A 355 5.60 -27.28 3.81
CA SER A 355 4.98 -27.64 2.55
C SER A 355 4.71 -26.40 1.70
N THR A 356 5.27 -26.38 0.48
CA THR A 356 5.11 -25.27 -0.48
C THR A 356 3.69 -25.11 -1.02
N VAL A 357 2.84 -26.14 -0.89
CA VAL A 357 1.42 -26.10 -1.34
C VAL A 357 0.45 -25.77 -0.21
N ALA A 358 0.91 -25.73 1.05
CA ALA A 358 0.08 -25.46 2.21
C ALA A 358 0.83 -24.68 3.32
N PRO A 359 1.46 -23.52 3.02
CA PRO A 359 2.02 -22.65 4.06
C PRO A 359 0.91 -22.09 4.95
N ARG A 360 1.23 -21.86 6.23
CA ARG A 360 0.29 -21.32 7.22
C ARG A 360 1.01 -20.47 8.27
N GLU A 361 0.34 -19.45 8.80
CA GLU A 361 0.85 -18.70 9.94
C GLU A 361 0.74 -19.53 11.24
N LEU A 362 1.76 -19.44 12.10
CA LEU A 362 1.79 -20.04 13.44
C LEU A 362 1.66 -18.98 14.54
N SER A 363 2.20 -17.78 14.30
CA SER A 363 2.02 -16.61 15.17
C SER A 363 2.35 -15.30 14.44
N SER A 364 1.81 -14.20 14.95
CA SER A 364 2.17 -12.83 14.56
C SER A 364 2.22 -11.92 15.78
N ILE A 365 3.18 -10.99 15.82
CA ILE A 365 3.39 -10.03 16.93
C ILE A 365 3.60 -8.63 16.35
N ARG A 366 2.85 -7.65 16.86
CA ARG A 366 3.02 -6.22 16.51
C ARG A 366 4.25 -5.64 17.22
N PHE A 367 5.02 -4.84 16.49
CA PHE A 367 6.16 -4.08 16.98
C PHE A 367 6.14 -2.68 16.39
N ASP A 368 5.97 -1.64 17.21
CA ASP A 368 5.71 -0.28 16.71
C ASP A 368 6.94 0.42 16.12
N ASN A 369 8.15 -0.08 16.40
CA ASN A 369 9.39 0.31 15.72
C ASN A 369 10.14 -0.94 15.21
N LEU A 370 9.48 -1.75 14.38
CA LEU A 370 10.08 -2.93 13.79
C LEU A 370 11.15 -2.54 12.75
N GLY A 371 12.29 -3.24 12.73
CA GLY A 371 13.27 -3.09 11.64
C GLY A 371 12.73 -3.58 10.29
N ASP A 372 13.57 -3.55 9.25
CA ASP A 372 13.20 -4.00 7.90
C ASP A 372 13.87 -5.31 7.48
N ARG A 373 15.06 -5.57 8.01
CA ARG A 373 15.92 -6.71 7.68
C ARG A 373 15.94 -7.70 8.84
N VAL A 374 16.08 -8.99 8.53
CA VAL A 374 16.06 -10.08 9.52
C VAL A 374 17.15 -11.11 9.23
N ARG A 375 17.79 -11.64 10.28
CA ARG A 375 18.65 -12.84 10.22
C ARG A 375 18.30 -13.82 11.33
N LEU A 376 18.41 -15.11 11.03
CA LEU A 376 18.16 -16.21 11.96
C LEU A 376 19.48 -16.92 12.28
N LEU A 377 19.72 -17.23 13.56
CA LEU A 377 20.75 -18.15 14.01
C LEU A 377 20.15 -19.15 15.01
N ARG A 378 19.95 -20.39 14.55
CA ARG A 378 19.34 -21.51 15.31
C ARG A 378 17.92 -21.19 15.79
N LYS A 379 17.77 -20.60 16.97
CA LYS A 379 16.50 -20.17 17.60
C LYS A 379 16.56 -18.75 18.19
N GLN A 380 17.60 -18.01 17.85
CA GLN A 380 17.70 -16.56 18.02
C GLN A 380 17.56 -15.89 16.67
N LEU A 381 16.99 -14.69 16.65
CA LEU A 381 16.71 -13.94 15.44
C LEU A 381 16.97 -12.46 15.69
N ILE A 382 17.70 -11.78 14.80
CA ILE A 382 17.89 -10.33 14.87
C ILE A 382 17.04 -9.63 13.82
N ILE A 383 16.43 -8.52 14.22
CA ILE A 383 15.75 -7.57 13.34
C ILE A 383 16.51 -6.23 13.42
N TYR A 384 16.77 -5.63 12.25
CA TYR A 384 17.63 -4.45 12.09
C TYR A 384 17.27 -3.68 10.81
N GLY A 385 18.05 -2.65 10.46
CA GLY A 385 17.77 -1.76 9.33
C GLY A 385 17.30 -0.40 9.83
N ARG A 386 16.01 -0.25 10.12
CA ARG A 386 15.46 0.96 10.74
C ARG A 386 15.82 1.04 12.23
N GLY A 387 16.89 1.77 12.51
CA GLY A 387 17.31 2.14 13.87
C GLY A 387 17.94 0.98 14.64
N ASP A 388 17.25 0.53 15.70
CA ASP A 388 17.77 -0.38 16.71
C ASP A 388 18.00 -1.81 16.19
N VAL A 389 18.87 -2.56 16.90
CA VAL A 389 19.05 -3.99 16.67
C VAL A 389 18.30 -4.78 17.74
N GLN A 390 17.21 -5.43 17.32
CA GLN A 390 16.27 -6.17 18.17
C GLN A 390 16.61 -7.66 18.15
N LEU A 391 16.93 -8.24 19.30
CA LEU A 391 17.15 -9.68 19.46
C LEU A 391 15.87 -10.36 19.93
N LEU A 392 15.34 -11.26 19.12
CA LEU A 392 14.17 -12.09 19.41
C LEU A 392 14.59 -13.53 19.74
N ASP A 393 13.89 -14.13 20.69
CA ASP A 393 13.88 -15.56 20.95
C ASP A 393 12.70 -16.19 20.18
N VAL A 394 13.03 -17.11 19.27
CA VAL A 394 12.07 -17.84 18.42
C VAL A 394 12.09 -19.34 18.71
N SER A 395 12.52 -19.74 19.91
CA SER A 395 12.51 -21.14 20.37
C SER A 395 11.12 -21.76 20.39
N ASN A 396 10.08 -20.96 20.64
CA ASN A 396 8.68 -21.34 20.47
C ASN A 396 8.07 -20.58 19.28
N PRO A 397 7.77 -21.22 18.13
CA PRO A 397 7.23 -20.53 16.96
C PRO A 397 5.76 -20.09 17.11
N TYR A 398 5.06 -20.54 18.15
CA TYR A 398 3.70 -20.11 18.49
C TYR A 398 3.68 -18.90 19.46
N ALA A 399 4.81 -18.61 20.11
CA ALA A 399 5.00 -17.46 20.99
C ALA A 399 6.47 -17.00 20.96
N PRO A 400 6.94 -16.45 19.83
CA PRO A 400 8.22 -15.76 19.79
C PRO A 400 8.18 -14.53 20.71
N ARG A 401 9.33 -13.99 21.08
CA ARG A 401 9.39 -12.84 21.99
C ARG A 401 10.61 -11.96 21.72
N LEU A 402 10.46 -10.65 21.88
CA LEU A 402 11.58 -9.75 22.00
C LEU A 402 12.34 -10.08 23.29
N ALA A 403 13.63 -10.38 23.17
CA ALA A 403 14.50 -10.72 24.29
C ALA A 403 15.27 -9.49 24.79
N LYS A 404 15.86 -8.71 23.87
CA LYS A 404 16.61 -7.46 24.16
C LYS A 404 16.60 -6.51 22.96
N VAL A 405 16.89 -5.23 23.21
CA VAL A 405 17.08 -4.19 22.18
C VAL A 405 18.45 -3.53 22.40
N TRP A 406 19.24 -3.38 21.35
CA TRP A 406 20.41 -2.50 21.32
C TRP A 406 20.00 -1.19 20.64
N HIS A 407 20.12 -0.07 21.37
CA HIS A 407 19.85 1.26 20.84
C HIS A 407 21.07 1.78 20.08
N SER A 408 20.92 1.94 18.76
CA SER A 408 22.02 2.32 17.86
C SER A 408 22.51 3.75 18.13
N GLN A 409 23.83 3.93 18.26
CA GLN A 409 24.44 5.21 18.67
C GLN A 409 24.50 6.28 17.56
N GLY A 410 23.80 6.08 16.45
CA GLY A 410 23.74 7.00 15.31
C GLY A 410 22.45 6.81 14.52
N SER A 411 22.08 7.81 13.72
CA SER A 411 20.82 7.81 12.94
C SER A 411 20.64 6.53 12.09
N PRO A 412 19.39 6.12 11.81
CA PRO A 412 19.13 5.02 10.88
C PRO A 412 19.76 5.27 9.49
N PRO A 413 20.11 4.22 8.72
CA PRO A 413 19.93 2.80 9.03
C PRO A 413 21.17 2.11 9.63
N SER A 414 20.96 1.04 10.41
CA SER A 414 22.00 0.14 10.90
C SER A 414 21.95 -1.21 10.16
N ASN A 415 23.11 -1.84 9.96
CA ASN A 415 23.19 -3.23 9.51
C ASN A 415 23.74 -4.12 10.63
N ALA A 416 23.20 -5.33 10.80
CA ALA A 416 23.64 -6.25 11.85
C ALA A 416 23.85 -7.68 11.36
N ALA A 417 24.75 -8.39 12.02
CA ALA A 417 24.99 -9.82 11.87
C ALA A 417 25.29 -10.48 13.22
N PHE A 418 25.01 -11.79 13.34
CA PHE A 418 25.46 -12.58 14.48
C PHE A 418 26.96 -12.84 14.40
N LEU A 419 27.66 -12.75 15.53
CA LEU A 419 29.10 -12.95 15.65
C LEU A 419 29.39 -13.83 16.88
N ARG A 420 29.57 -15.13 16.67
CA ARG A 420 29.67 -16.16 17.72
C ARG A 420 28.46 -16.12 18.67
N ASP A 421 28.66 -15.54 19.85
CA ASP A 421 27.73 -15.34 20.97
C ASP A 421 27.37 -13.84 21.19
N THR A 422 27.92 -12.97 20.34
CA THR A 422 27.69 -11.52 20.28
C THR A 422 26.96 -11.14 18.98
N ILE A 423 26.65 -9.85 18.82
CA ILE A 423 26.14 -9.27 17.57
C ILE A 423 27.10 -8.16 17.14
N ILE A 424 27.33 -8.03 15.84
CA ILE A 424 28.09 -6.93 15.25
C ILE A 424 27.15 -6.01 14.46
N GLU A 425 27.17 -4.72 14.80
CA GLU A 425 26.46 -3.64 14.11
C GLU A 425 27.44 -2.85 13.25
N GLY A 426 27.16 -2.65 11.96
CA GLY A 426 27.77 -1.63 11.12
C GLY A 426 26.81 -0.45 10.95
N ASN A 427 27.20 0.71 11.45
CA ASN A 427 26.43 1.95 11.40
C ASN A 427 27.20 3.04 10.63
N PRO A 428 26.57 3.75 9.67
CA PRO A 428 27.25 4.74 8.84
C PRO A 428 27.54 6.07 9.55
N PHE A 429 27.00 6.29 10.76
CA PHE A 429 27.19 7.53 11.52
C PHE A 429 28.04 7.37 12.79
N SER A 430 28.00 6.19 13.45
CA SER A 430 28.66 5.97 14.75
C SER A 430 29.82 4.98 14.73
N GLY A 431 29.80 3.95 13.87
CA GLY A 431 30.90 2.99 13.75
C GLY A 431 30.49 1.53 13.53
N LEU A 432 31.48 0.65 13.64
CA LEU A 432 31.32 -0.79 13.78
C LEU A 432 31.33 -1.12 15.27
N HIS A 433 30.26 -1.70 15.81
CA HIS A 433 30.12 -2.01 17.23
C HIS A 433 30.03 -3.52 17.42
N VAL A 434 30.83 -4.07 18.33
CA VAL A 434 30.68 -5.46 18.79
C VAL A 434 29.93 -5.40 20.12
N VAL A 435 28.74 -5.99 20.14
CA VAL A 435 27.73 -5.82 21.21
C VAL A 435 27.44 -7.16 21.87
N ASP A 436 27.65 -7.21 23.17
CA ASP A 436 27.35 -8.37 24.02
C ASP A 436 25.87 -8.32 24.44
N PHE A 437 25.13 -9.35 24.02
CA PHE A 437 23.71 -9.54 24.34
C PHE A 437 23.48 -10.59 25.45
N ILE A 438 24.53 -11.19 26.00
CA ILE A 438 24.44 -12.32 26.94
C ILE A 438 24.82 -11.89 28.36
N ASN A 439 26.01 -11.32 28.55
CA ASN A 439 26.63 -11.16 29.88
C ASN A 439 26.14 -9.93 30.65
N PHE A 440 25.38 -9.05 30.00
CA PHE A 440 24.80 -7.83 30.57
C PHE A 440 23.26 -7.91 30.56
N SER A 441 22.57 -7.22 31.48
CA SER A 441 21.10 -7.10 31.43
C SER A 441 20.65 -6.52 30.10
N ASP A 442 21.24 -5.37 29.77
CA ASP A 442 20.98 -4.55 28.60
C ASP A 442 22.17 -4.70 27.63
N PRO A 443 21.95 -4.82 26.31
CA PRO A 443 23.03 -5.05 25.35
C PRO A 443 24.11 -3.98 25.44
N THR A 444 25.36 -4.40 25.53
CA THR A 444 26.48 -3.51 25.85
C THR A 444 27.59 -3.64 24.81
N GLN A 445 28.04 -2.52 24.25
CA GLN A 445 29.20 -2.51 23.36
C GLN A 445 30.47 -2.89 24.13
N ILE A 446 31.12 -3.99 23.72
CA ILE A 446 32.37 -4.49 24.29
C ILE A 446 33.60 -4.19 23.44
N GLY A 447 33.41 -3.79 22.17
CA GLY A 447 34.47 -3.40 21.25
C GLY A 447 33.93 -2.68 20.02
N GLY A 448 34.82 -2.27 19.11
CA GLY A 448 34.41 -1.63 17.87
C GLY A 448 35.51 -0.86 17.13
N ILE A 449 35.17 -0.33 15.96
CA ILE A 449 36.03 0.50 15.11
C ILE A 449 35.23 1.71 14.64
N LYS A 450 35.79 2.93 14.70
CA LYS A 450 35.12 4.15 14.22
C LYS A 450 35.39 4.38 12.74
N ASN A 451 34.36 4.22 11.91
CA ASN A 451 34.33 4.55 10.48
C ASN A 451 32.87 4.58 9.97
N HIS A 452 32.65 4.92 8.71
CA HIS A 452 31.33 4.96 8.08
C HIS A 452 31.00 3.60 7.42
N TYR A 453 30.33 2.70 8.13
CA TYR A 453 30.01 1.35 7.64
C TYR A 453 28.58 1.24 7.10
N PHE A 454 28.42 0.68 5.90
CA PHE A 454 27.14 0.61 5.20
C PHE A 454 26.53 -0.79 5.20
N GLU A 455 27.34 -1.84 5.28
CA GLU A 455 26.89 -3.22 5.41
C GLU A 455 27.87 -4.05 6.24
N VAL A 456 27.35 -5.08 6.94
CA VAL A 456 28.13 -6.08 7.67
C VAL A 456 27.56 -7.47 7.43
N VAL A 457 28.45 -8.45 7.23
CA VAL A 457 28.14 -9.87 7.06
C VAL A 457 29.14 -10.66 7.90
N ALA A 458 28.63 -11.44 8.84
CA ALA A 458 29.38 -12.45 9.56
C ALA A 458 28.61 -13.78 9.48
N ASP A 459 29.35 -14.88 9.46
CA ASP A 459 28.85 -16.27 9.48
C ASP A 459 28.81 -16.85 10.90
N GLY A 460 29.22 -16.06 11.89
CA GLY A 460 29.37 -16.46 13.30
C GLY A 460 30.79 -16.85 13.69
N ALA A 461 31.79 -16.75 12.80
CA ALA A 461 33.19 -17.12 13.05
C ALA A 461 34.13 -15.91 13.26
N ASP A 462 35.44 -16.14 13.09
CA ASP A 462 36.57 -15.24 13.37
C ASP A 462 36.60 -13.87 12.65
N VAL A 463 35.71 -13.66 11.69
CA VAL A 463 35.79 -12.58 10.71
C VAL A 463 34.41 -11.99 10.42
N ALA A 464 34.31 -10.67 10.42
CA ALA A 464 33.19 -9.95 9.86
C ALA A 464 33.63 -9.24 8.56
N TYR A 465 32.87 -9.44 7.48
CA TYR A 465 33.04 -8.71 6.24
C TYR A 465 32.19 -7.45 6.26
N VAL A 466 32.77 -6.31 5.93
CA VAL A 466 32.08 -5.00 5.96
C VAL A 466 32.33 -4.21 4.70
N SER A 467 31.35 -3.37 4.33
CA SER A 467 31.55 -2.28 3.37
C SER A 467 31.61 -0.94 4.11
N TYR A 468 32.52 -0.07 3.67
CA TYR A 468 32.67 1.27 4.24
C TYR A 468 32.94 2.32 3.16
N GLN A 469 32.95 3.60 3.54
CA GLN A 469 33.15 4.73 2.62
C GLN A 469 34.48 4.61 1.83
N GLY A 470 34.36 4.26 0.55
CA GLY A 470 35.50 3.98 -0.33
C GLY A 470 35.24 2.92 -1.41
N ASN A 471 34.09 2.23 -1.36
CA ASN A 471 33.79 1.04 -2.18
C ASN A 471 34.78 -0.11 -1.93
N GLU A 472 35.21 -0.32 -0.67
CA GLU A 472 36.03 -1.49 -0.31
C GLU A 472 35.20 -2.57 0.38
N LEU A 473 35.53 -3.83 0.10
CA LEU A 473 35.17 -4.98 0.93
C LEU A 473 36.33 -5.21 1.91
N VAL A 474 36.03 -5.17 3.20
CA VAL A 474 37.04 -5.32 4.27
C VAL A 474 36.73 -6.54 5.12
N ALA A 475 37.75 -7.35 5.40
CA ALA A 475 37.70 -8.39 6.41
C ALA A 475 38.21 -7.81 7.75
N VAL A 476 37.32 -7.71 8.73
CA VAL A 476 37.62 -7.34 10.11
C VAL A 476 37.82 -8.62 10.91
N ASN A 477 39.02 -8.83 11.47
CA ASN A 477 39.22 -9.89 12.45
C ASN A 477 38.59 -9.50 13.77
N VAL A 478 37.84 -10.44 14.35
CA VAL A 478 37.04 -10.29 15.56
C VAL A 478 37.30 -11.46 16.53
N ALA A 479 38.48 -12.08 16.44
CA ALA A 479 38.89 -13.21 17.28
C ALA A 479 38.97 -12.82 18.76
N ASP A 480 39.45 -11.62 19.06
CA ASP A 480 39.10 -10.90 20.29
C ASP A 480 38.02 -9.84 19.95
N PRO A 481 36.76 -9.99 20.44
CA PRO A 481 35.68 -9.06 20.15
C PRO A 481 35.88 -7.67 20.79
N ARG A 482 36.80 -7.51 21.73
CA ARG A 482 37.11 -6.23 22.39
C ARG A 482 38.12 -5.39 21.61
N THR A 483 38.99 -6.03 20.82
CA THR A 483 40.01 -5.37 20.00
C THR A 483 39.91 -5.79 18.51
N PRO A 484 38.77 -5.52 17.84
CA PRO A 484 38.62 -5.83 16.43
C PRO A 484 39.57 -5.00 15.57
N TYR A 485 40.09 -5.58 14.49
CA TYR A 485 41.05 -4.92 13.60
C TYR A 485 40.90 -5.32 12.14
N PHE A 486 41.31 -4.45 11.22
CA PHE A 486 41.32 -4.75 9.78
C PHE A 486 42.39 -5.79 9.46
N ALA A 487 41.99 -6.96 8.97
CA ALA A 487 42.91 -8.01 8.56
C ALA A 487 43.28 -7.92 7.07
N TRP A 488 42.35 -7.45 6.23
CA TRP A 488 42.49 -7.36 4.78
C TRP A 488 41.42 -6.44 4.19
N SER A 489 41.70 -5.78 3.07
CA SER A 489 40.68 -5.15 2.22
C SER A 489 40.95 -5.36 0.74
N ALA A 490 39.91 -5.21 -0.09
CA ALA A 490 40.03 -5.07 -1.52
C ALA A 490 39.03 -4.02 -2.06
N PRO A 491 39.43 -3.20 -3.04
CA PRO A 491 38.52 -2.28 -3.72
C PRO A 491 37.55 -3.04 -4.62
N LEU A 492 36.25 -2.83 -4.39
CA LEU A 492 35.18 -3.18 -5.31
C LEU A 492 35.15 -2.12 -6.42
N GLY A 493 35.77 -2.44 -7.56
CA GLY A 493 35.81 -1.54 -8.71
C GLY A 493 34.42 -1.12 -9.18
N MET A 494 34.28 0.12 -9.67
CA MET A 494 33.03 0.60 -10.29
C MET A 494 32.73 -0.17 -11.59
N VAL A 495 32.06 -1.31 -11.47
CA VAL A 495 31.30 -1.89 -12.58
C VAL A 495 30.11 -0.98 -12.82
N ARG A 496 30.25 -0.02 -13.76
CA ARG A 496 29.06 0.53 -14.42
C ARG A 496 28.39 -0.65 -15.10
N ALA A 497 27.16 -0.96 -14.73
CA ALA A 497 26.44 -2.09 -15.30
C ALA A 497 26.37 -1.93 -16.82
N GLU A 498 26.88 -2.93 -17.55
CA GLU A 498 26.62 -3.00 -18.98
C GLU A 498 25.13 -3.27 -19.19
N ILE A 499 24.50 -2.43 -20.01
CA ILE A 499 23.14 -2.69 -20.47
C ILE A 499 23.24 -3.86 -21.43
N VAL A 500 22.97 -5.07 -20.93
CA VAL A 500 22.81 -6.25 -21.78
C VAL A 500 21.62 -5.99 -22.69
N PRO A 501 21.80 -5.87 -24.02
CA PRO A 501 20.66 -5.75 -24.93
C PRO A 501 19.84 -7.03 -24.87
N ALA A 502 18.52 -6.93 -25.04
CA ALA A 502 17.66 -8.11 -25.09
C ALA A 502 18.05 -8.97 -26.29
N THR A 503 18.74 -10.09 -26.04
CA THR A 503 19.14 -11.04 -27.08
C THR A 503 17.94 -11.90 -27.48
N GLU A 504 17.52 -11.81 -28.74
CA GLU A 504 16.53 -12.71 -29.31
C GLU A 504 17.09 -14.15 -29.42
N SER A 505 16.47 -15.09 -28.71
CA SER A 505 16.55 -16.54 -28.97
C SER A 505 15.38 -17.28 -28.31
#